data_AF-A0A1Y4S5S9-F1
#
_entry.id   AF-A0A1Y4S5S9-F1
#
_cell.length_a   1.000
_cell.length_b   1.000
_cell.length_c   1.000
_cell.angle_alpha   90.00
_cell.angle_beta   90.00
_cell.angle_gamma   90.00
#
_symmetry.space_group_name_H-M   'P 1'
#
loop_
_entity.id
_entity.type
_entity.pdbx_description
1 polymer ?
#
loop_
_entity_poly.entity_id
_entity_poly.type
_entity_poly.pdbx_seq_one_letter_code
_entity_poly.pdbx_strand_id
1 'polypeptide(L)'
;MDHERKELLAQKKAQLKKRQKRAEIQQYKDRLTKSIEHFSQKYRYADEAEALKIETFISKLNFEQPGQLAIQEVCPYPHGNVYLCFLMGTDALFQIYVFGKYSDIMSDHDAWEVFSPYLLLVDEDFIHYTYINDNGEVMESQVS
;
A
#
# COMPACT_ATOMS: atom_id res chain seq x y z
N MET A 1 -6.58 -41.60 -12.50
CA MET A 1 -7.02 -41.77 -11.09
C MET A 1 -6.09 -41.13 -10.05
N ASP A 2 -4.86 -41.61 -9.77
CA ASP A 2 -4.02 -41.00 -8.70
C ASP A 2 -3.50 -39.59 -9.06
N HIS A 3 -3.18 -39.36 -10.34
CA HIS A 3 -2.74 -38.05 -10.83
C HIS A 3 -3.85 -36.99 -10.76
N GLU A 4 -5.06 -37.29 -11.26
CA GLU A 4 -6.23 -36.40 -11.22
C GLU A 4 -6.63 -36.02 -9.79
N ARG A 5 -6.52 -36.97 -8.83
CA ARG A 5 -6.83 -36.70 -7.42
C ARG A 5 -5.80 -35.76 -6.78
N LYS A 6 -4.52 -35.88 -7.16
CA LYS A 6 -3.44 -34.97 -6.71
C LYS A 6 -3.62 -33.57 -7.28
N GLU A 7 -3.97 -33.45 -8.56
CA GLU A 7 -4.26 -32.15 -9.19
C GLU A 7 -5.47 -31.46 -8.56
N LEU A 8 -6.57 -32.19 -8.34
CA LEU A 8 -7.76 -31.65 -7.68
C LEU A 8 -7.46 -31.17 -6.25
N LEU A 9 -6.63 -31.90 -5.51
CA LEU A 9 -6.20 -31.48 -4.17
C LEU A 9 -5.34 -30.21 -4.22
N ALA A 10 -4.44 -30.09 -5.20
CA ALA A 10 -3.62 -28.89 -5.39
C ALA A 10 -4.48 -27.67 -5.73
N GLN A 11 -5.46 -27.81 -6.63
CA GLN A 11 -6.40 -26.74 -6.96
C GLN A 11 -7.22 -26.29 -5.75
N LYS A 12 -7.75 -27.22 -4.95
CA LYS A 12 -8.50 -26.88 -3.72
C LYS A 12 -7.64 -26.16 -2.69
N LYS A 13 -6.39 -26.60 -2.51
CA LYS A 13 -5.42 -25.93 -1.62
C LYS A 13 -5.11 -24.50 -2.10
N ALA A 14 -4.90 -24.30 -3.41
CA ALA A 14 -4.67 -22.98 -3.97
C ALA A 14 -5.89 -22.06 -3.81
N GLN A 15 -7.10 -22.57 -4.02
CA GLN A 15 -8.34 -21.82 -3.81
C GLN A 15 -8.54 -21.43 -2.34
N LEU A 16 -8.24 -22.35 -1.41
CA LEU A 16 -8.32 -22.08 0.03
C LEU A 16 -7.34 -20.96 0.43
N LYS A 17 -6.08 -21.02 -0.02
CA LYS A 17 -5.10 -19.96 0.21
C LYS A 17 -5.56 -18.60 -0.31
N LYS A 18 -6.13 -18.56 -1.53
CA LYS A 18 -6.71 -17.32 -2.10
C LYS A 18 -7.84 -16.76 -1.24
N ARG A 19 -8.71 -17.62 -0.70
CA ARG A 19 -9.81 -17.20 0.20
C ARG A 19 -9.28 -16.67 1.53
N GLN A 20 -8.31 -17.36 2.13
CA GLN A 20 -7.67 -16.93 3.39
C GLN A 20 -7.03 -15.55 3.21
N LYS A 21 -6.23 -15.36 2.17
CA LYS A 21 -5.59 -14.07 1.85
C LYS A 21 -6.61 -12.94 1.67
N ARG A 22 -7.71 -13.20 0.95
CA ARG A 22 -8.80 -12.21 0.79
C ARG A 22 -9.46 -11.85 2.12
N ALA A 23 -9.68 -12.83 2.99
CA ALA A 23 -10.25 -12.59 4.31
C ALA A 23 -9.29 -11.75 5.19
N GLU A 24 -7.99 -12.03 5.15
CA GLU A 24 -6.96 -11.25 5.87
C GLU A 24 -6.92 -9.80 5.36
N ILE A 25 -6.90 -9.58 4.04
CA ILE A 25 -6.97 -8.23 3.44
C ILE A 25 -8.23 -7.50 3.91
N GLN A 26 -9.39 -8.17 3.87
CA GLN A 26 -10.64 -7.56 4.31
C GLN A 26 -10.62 -7.20 5.80
N GLN A 27 -10.07 -8.05 6.65
CA GLN A 27 -9.94 -7.78 8.08
C GLN A 27 -9.06 -6.55 8.35
N TYR A 28 -7.96 -6.38 7.62
CA TYR A 28 -7.14 -5.17 7.70
C TYR A 28 -7.91 -3.94 7.23
N LYS A 29 -8.63 -4.02 6.11
CA LYS A 29 -9.48 -2.92 5.63
C LYS A 29 -10.53 -2.52 6.68
N ASP A 30 -11.20 -3.49 7.29
CA ASP A 30 -12.18 -3.20 8.33
C ASP A 30 -11.56 -2.53 9.56
N ARG A 31 -10.34 -2.93 9.93
CA ARG A 31 -9.59 -2.31 11.03
C ARG A 31 -9.18 -0.88 10.71
N LEU A 32 -8.61 -0.64 9.52
CA LEU A 32 -8.22 0.69 9.04
C LEU A 32 -9.41 1.65 8.99
N THR A 33 -10.52 1.21 8.39
CA THR A 33 -11.72 2.04 8.29
C THR A 33 -12.32 2.40 9.66
N LYS A 34 -12.11 1.58 10.69
CA LYS A 34 -12.56 1.86 12.06
C LYS A 34 -11.60 2.74 12.86
N SER A 35 -10.30 2.68 12.57
CA SER A 35 -9.29 3.42 13.33
C SER A 35 -9.13 4.87 12.88
N ILE A 36 -9.50 5.16 11.63
CA ILE A 36 -9.36 6.50 11.04
C ILE A 36 -10.69 7.25 11.12
N GLU A 37 -10.66 8.43 11.74
CA GLU A 37 -11.84 9.26 11.89
C GLU A 37 -12.37 9.73 10.53
N HIS A 38 -13.68 9.61 10.32
CA HIS A 38 -14.35 9.96 9.07
C HIS A 38 -13.75 9.32 7.80
N PHE A 39 -13.19 8.10 7.91
CA PHE A 39 -12.51 7.42 6.80
C PHE A 39 -13.29 7.51 5.48
N SER A 40 -14.58 7.16 5.46
CA SER A 40 -15.37 7.11 4.22
C SER A 40 -15.66 8.48 3.59
N GLN A 41 -15.39 9.58 4.31
CA GLN A 41 -15.51 10.94 3.77
C GLN A 41 -14.20 11.43 3.15
N LYS A 42 -13.06 11.00 3.70
CA LYS A 42 -11.71 11.40 3.28
C LYS A 42 -11.07 10.44 2.27
N TYR A 43 -11.41 9.15 2.39
CA TYR A 43 -10.65 8.07 1.78
C TYR A 43 -11.54 7.01 1.12
N ARG A 44 -10.93 6.32 0.15
CA ARG A 44 -11.43 5.06 -0.41
C ARG A 44 -10.29 4.09 -0.63
N TYR A 45 -10.60 2.80 -0.72
CA TYR A 45 -9.62 1.83 -1.19
C TYR A 45 -9.44 1.94 -2.70
N ALA A 46 -8.22 1.74 -3.18
CA ALA A 46 -7.94 1.63 -4.60
C ALA A 46 -8.66 0.40 -5.19
N ASP A 47 -9.08 0.52 -6.45
CA ASP A 47 -9.61 -0.60 -7.22
C ASP A 47 -8.49 -1.47 -7.81
N GLU A 48 -8.86 -2.55 -8.52
CA GLU A 48 -7.90 -3.50 -9.09
C GLU A 48 -7.02 -2.87 -10.20
N ALA A 49 -7.56 -1.94 -10.98
CA ALA A 49 -6.82 -1.28 -12.06
C ALA A 49 -5.83 -0.26 -11.49
N GLU A 50 -6.23 0.48 -10.46
CA GLU A 50 -5.36 1.38 -9.71
C GLU A 50 -4.25 0.61 -8.99
N ALA A 51 -4.58 -0.49 -8.31
CA ALA A 51 -3.61 -1.36 -7.65
C ALA A 51 -2.50 -1.83 -8.61
N LEU A 52 -2.85 -2.24 -9.84
CA LEU A 52 -1.86 -2.64 -10.85
C LEU A 52 -0.90 -1.51 -11.24
N LYS A 53 -1.39 -0.27 -11.33
CA LYS A 53 -0.54 0.90 -11.62
C LYS A 53 0.40 1.20 -10.46
N ILE A 54 -0.11 1.11 -9.23
CA ILE A 54 0.69 1.32 -8.01
C ILE A 54 1.77 0.23 -7.87
N GLU A 55 1.43 -1.03 -8.10
CA GLU A 55 2.41 -2.14 -8.09
C GLU A 55 3.49 -1.92 -9.15
N THR A 56 3.08 -1.51 -10.36
CA THR A 56 4.03 -1.16 -11.43
C THR A 56 4.92 0.01 -11.02
N PHE A 57 4.37 1.03 -10.36
CA PHE A 57 5.12 2.17 -9.85
C PHE A 57 6.16 1.72 -8.79
N ILE A 58 5.73 0.99 -7.77
CA ILE A 58 6.60 0.51 -6.68
C ILE A 58 7.73 -0.36 -7.23
N SER A 59 7.49 -1.15 -8.29
CA SER A 59 8.53 -1.97 -8.92
C SER A 59 9.70 -1.19 -9.53
N LYS A 60 9.52 0.12 -9.78
CA LYS A 60 10.57 1.03 -10.27
C LYS A 60 11.42 1.60 -9.14
N LEU A 61 10.97 1.48 -7.89
CA LEU A 61 11.66 2.06 -6.73
C LEU A 61 12.80 1.14 -6.27
N ASN A 62 13.86 1.77 -5.76
CA ASN A 62 15.00 1.06 -5.21
C ASN A 62 14.90 1.04 -3.68
N PHE A 63 15.05 -0.15 -3.09
CA PHE A 63 15.02 -0.36 -1.64
C PHE A 63 16.39 -0.80 -1.16
N GLU A 64 16.92 -0.16 -0.12
CA GLU A 64 18.18 -0.59 0.52
C GLU A 64 17.94 -1.80 1.41
N GLN A 65 16.80 -1.82 2.10
CA GLN A 65 16.29 -2.90 2.92
C GLN A 65 14.75 -2.85 2.95
N PRO A 66 14.05 -3.86 3.49
CA PRO A 66 12.58 -3.85 3.53
C PRO A 66 12.02 -2.57 4.15
N GLY A 67 11.19 -1.84 3.41
CA GLY A 67 10.61 -0.56 3.85
C GLY A 67 11.48 0.68 3.60
N GLN A 68 12.80 0.54 3.52
CA GLN A 68 13.73 1.66 3.37
C GLN A 68 14.03 1.96 1.90
N LEU A 69 13.57 3.12 1.43
CA LEU A 69 13.82 3.60 0.07
C LEU A 69 15.20 4.24 -0.09
N ALA A 70 15.88 3.90 -1.18
CA ALA A 70 17.12 4.53 -1.60
C ALA A 70 16.81 5.79 -2.43
N ILE A 71 16.55 6.92 -1.75
CA ILE A 71 16.20 8.18 -2.42
C ILE A 71 17.48 8.90 -2.88
N GLN A 72 17.59 9.09 -4.19
CA GLN A 72 18.79 9.69 -4.80
C GLN A 72 18.65 11.20 -5.05
N GLU A 73 17.44 11.66 -5.36
CA GLU A 73 17.16 13.07 -5.68
C GLU A 73 15.89 13.53 -4.97
N VAL A 74 15.97 14.69 -4.32
CA VAL A 74 14.82 15.34 -3.69
C VAL A 74 14.13 16.21 -4.74
N CYS A 75 12.84 15.97 -4.97
CA CYS A 75 12.03 16.68 -5.97
C CYS A 75 10.76 17.22 -5.31
N PRO A 76 10.73 18.51 -4.89
CA PRO A 76 9.54 19.10 -4.29
C PRO A 76 8.39 19.16 -5.30
N TYR A 77 7.20 18.73 -4.90
CA TYR A 77 6.04 18.68 -5.79
C TYR A 77 4.73 19.09 -5.08
N PRO A 78 3.85 19.88 -5.71
CA PRO A 78 2.55 20.21 -5.14
C PRO A 78 1.62 18.98 -5.15
N HIS A 79 1.58 18.26 -4.04
CA HIS A 79 0.77 17.04 -3.90
C HIS A 79 -0.73 17.31 -3.85
N GLY A 80 -1.49 16.56 -4.66
CA GLY A 80 -2.95 16.63 -4.76
C GLY A 80 -3.63 15.47 -4.03
N ASN A 81 -4.21 14.55 -4.80
CA ASN A 81 -4.58 13.25 -4.27
C ASN A 81 -3.44 12.26 -4.48
N VAL A 82 -3.34 11.32 -3.55
CA VAL A 82 -2.28 10.33 -3.51
C VAL A 82 -2.83 8.97 -3.10
N TYR A 83 -2.06 7.94 -3.40
CA TYR A 83 -2.26 6.58 -2.92
C TYR A 83 -1.28 6.30 -1.79
N LEU A 84 -1.80 6.14 -0.57
CA LEU A 84 -1.04 5.65 0.57
C LEU A 84 -0.78 4.15 0.42
N CYS A 85 0.49 3.78 0.51
CA CYS A 85 1.01 2.42 0.42
C CYS A 85 1.84 2.13 1.67
N PHE A 86 1.66 0.93 2.23
CA PHE A 86 2.42 0.46 3.38
C PHE A 86 3.67 -0.28 2.91
N LEU A 87 4.87 0.15 3.33
CA LEU A 87 6.12 -0.45 2.89
C LEU A 87 6.69 -1.48 3.88
N MET A 88 6.10 -1.62 5.07
CA MET A 88 6.46 -2.67 6.04
C MET A 88 5.22 -3.23 6.74
N GLY A 89 5.26 -4.51 7.13
CA GLY A 89 4.12 -5.21 7.71
C GLY A 89 3.89 -6.58 7.08
N THR A 90 2.62 -6.98 6.95
CA THR A 90 2.23 -8.29 6.41
C THR A 90 1.94 -8.24 4.92
N ASP A 91 2.02 -9.39 4.24
CA ASP A 91 1.66 -9.54 2.83
C ASP A 91 0.24 -9.02 2.50
N ALA A 92 -0.69 -9.12 3.46
CA ALA A 92 -2.04 -8.59 3.30
C ALA A 92 -2.05 -7.05 3.29
N LEU A 93 -1.27 -6.42 4.17
CA LEU A 93 -1.18 -4.98 4.27
C LEU A 93 -0.56 -4.35 3.01
N PHE A 94 0.44 -5.00 2.41
CA PHE A 94 1.06 -4.56 1.15
C PHE A 94 0.12 -4.55 -0.05
N GLN A 95 -1.05 -5.19 0.06
CA GLN A 95 -2.08 -5.21 -0.98
C GLN A 95 -3.24 -4.26 -0.69
N ILE A 96 -3.06 -3.37 0.27
CA ILE A 96 -4.04 -2.35 0.62
C ILE A 96 -3.46 -0.99 0.25
N TYR A 97 -4.13 -0.34 -0.69
CA TYR A 97 -3.83 1.03 -1.09
C TYR A 97 -5.02 1.92 -0.77
N VAL A 98 -4.76 3.07 -0.16
CA VAL A 98 -5.78 4.02 0.25
C VAL A 98 -5.63 5.30 -0.56
N PHE A 99 -6.68 5.68 -1.28
CA PHE A 99 -6.72 6.90 -2.06
C PHE A 99 -7.36 8.03 -1.25
N GLY A 100 -6.75 9.20 -1.25
CA GLY A 100 -7.28 10.42 -0.64
C GLY A 100 -6.41 11.64 -0.88
N LYS A 101 -6.77 12.77 -0.28
CA LYS A 101 -5.95 13.98 -0.36
C LYS A 101 -4.67 13.83 0.45
N TYR A 102 -3.56 14.31 -0.09
CA TYR A 102 -2.28 14.35 0.60
C TYR A 102 -2.40 15.03 1.97
N SER A 103 -3.04 16.21 2.03
CA SER A 103 -3.21 16.96 3.27
C SER A 103 -3.95 16.18 4.35
N ASP A 104 -4.94 15.40 3.96
CA ASP A 104 -5.73 14.60 4.89
C ASP A 104 -4.89 13.43 5.43
N ILE A 105 -4.14 12.74 4.56
CA ILE A 105 -3.25 11.64 4.96
C ILE A 105 -2.16 12.13 5.92
N MET A 106 -1.54 13.28 5.62
CA MET A 106 -0.53 13.88 6.50
C MET A 106 -1.11 14.34 7.84
N SER A 107 -2.35 14.85 7.84
CA SER A 107 -3.03 15.22 9.09
C SER A 107 -3.37 14.01 9.96
N ASP A 108 -3.69 12.89 9.33
CA ASP A 108 -4.02 11.62 10.01
C ASP A 108 -2.80 10.70 10.17
N HIS A 109 -1.56 11.22 9.99
CA HIS A 109 -0.31 10.43 9.97
C HIS A 109 -0.15 9.50 11.19
N ASP A 110 -0.37 10.03 12.39
CA ASP A 110 -0.26 9.29 13.67
C ASP A 110 -1.18 8.05 13.70
N ALA A 111 -2.28 8.08 12.96
CA ALA A 111 -3.19 6.95 12.87
C ALA A 111 -2.73 5.91 11.83
N TRP A 112 -1.97 6.32 10.82
CA TRP A 112 -1.40 5.44 9.79
C TRP A 112 -0.11 4.74 10.25
N GLU A 113 0.77 5.43 10.98
CA GLU A 113 2.06 4.88 11.44
C GLU A 113 1.92 3.65 12.36
N VAL A 114 0.78 3.52 13.04
CA VAL A 114 0.42 2.34 13.87
C VAL A 114 0.37 1.05 13.03
N PHE A 115 0.15 1.16 11.73
CA PHE A 115 0.05 0.02 10.81
C PHE A 115 1.36 -0.31 10.11
N SER A 116 2.14 0.72 9.73
CA SER A 116 3.45 0.56 9.10
C SER A 116 4.33 1.75 9.48
N PRO A 117 5.57 1.51 9.94
CA PRO A 117 6.54 2.56 10.21
C PRO A 117 7.05 3.24 8.93
N TYR A 118 6.92 2.58 7.77
CA TYR A 118 7.33 3.12 6.48
C TYR A 118 6.12 3.31 5.58
N LEU A 119 5.90 4.54 5.12
CA LEU A 119 4.76 4.91 4.27
C LEU A 119 5.25 5.49 2.96
N LEU A 120 4.52 5.20 1.89
CA LEU A 120 4.72 5.78 0.57
C LEU A 120 3.42 6.38 0.08
N LEU A 121 3.44 7.65 -0.32
CA LEU A 121 2.32 8.36 -0.89
C LEU A 121 2.64 8.60 -2.36
N VAL A 122 1.94 7.91 -3.26
CA VAL A 122 2.16 8.02 -4.71
C VAL A 122 1.15 8.99 -5.32
N ASP A 123 1.58 10.02 -6.03
CA ASP A 123 0.67 10.95 -6.70
C ASP A 123 -0.11 10.30 -7.84
N GLU A 124 -1.25 10.89 -8.17
CA GLU A 124 -2.13 10.43 -9.27
C GLU A 124 -1.44 10.39 -10.65
N ASP A 125 -0.35 11.12 -10.83
CA ASP A 125 0.45 11.10 -12.05
C ASP A 125 1.35 9.87 -12.18
N PHE A 126 1.51 9.07 -11.10
CA PHE A 126 2.42 7.92 -11.04
C PHE A 126 3.86 8.27 -11.46
N ILE A 127 4.28 9.50 -11.14
CA ILE A 127 5.63 10.01 -11.34
C ILE A 127 6.19 10.45 -9.98
N HIS A 128 5.44 11.27 -9.26
CA HIS A 128 5.89 11.86 -8.00
C HIS A 128 5.43 11.03 -6.80
N TYR A 129 6.21 11.10 -5.73
CA TYR A 129 5.87 10.45 -4.48
C TYR A 129 6.49 11.14 -3.27
N THR A 130 5.85 10.93 -2.13
CA THR A 130 6.39 11.22 -0.80
C THR A 130 6.68 9.92 -0.07
N TYR A 131 7.86 9.80 0.49
CA TYR A 131 8.26 8.73 1.39
C TYR A 131 8.33 9.24 2.82
N ILE A 132 7.81 8.47 3.76
CA ILE A 132 7.90 8.75 5.19
C ILE A 132 8.60 7.57 5.84
N ASN A 133 9.71 7.85 6.52
CA ASN A 133 10.49 6.83 7.21
C ASN A 133 10.02 6.59 8.66
N ASP A 134 10.65 5.62 9.33
CA ASP A 134 10.34 5.22 10.70
C ASP A 134 10.64 6.29 11.76
N ASN A 135 11.39 7.33 11.39
CA ASN A 135 11.64 8.51 12.24
C ASN A 135 10.63 9.63 11.97
N GLY A 136 9.67 9.43 11.06
CA GLY A 136 8.73 10.45 10.60
C GLY A 136 9.34 11.48 9.64
N GLU A 137 10.55 11.24 9.14
CA GLU A 137 11.17 12.14 8.15
C GLU A 137 10.45 11.97 6.81
N VAL A 138 10.09 13.10 6.22
CA VAL A 138 9.35 13.19 4.97
C VAL A 138 10.32 13.55 3.85
N MET A 139 10.33 12.75 2.79
CA MET A 139 11.18 12.94 1.62
C MET A 139 10.33 12.90 0.35
N GLU A 140 10.44 13.93 -0.48
CA GLU A 140 9.72 14.03 -1.76
C GLU A 140 10.67 13.71 -2.92
N SER A 141 10.20 12.91 -3.88
CA SER A 141 11.01 12.49 -5.03
C SER A 141 10.11 12.06 -6.20
N GLN A 142 10.74 11.62 -7.28
CA GLN A 142 10.07 11.16 -8.49
C GLN A 142 10.75 9.90 -9.04
N VAL A 143 10.01 9.09 -9.78
CA VAL A 143 10.61 8.02 -10.59
C VAL A 143 11.26 8.61 -11.84
N SER A 144 12.44 8.11 -12.20
CA SER A 144 13.17 8.50 -13.43
C SER A 144 12.58 7.89 -14.70
#